data_AF-A0A1R3VGL1-F1
#
_entry.id   AF-A0A1R3VGL1-F1
#
_cell.length_a   1.000
_cell.length_b   1.000
_cell.length_c   1.000
_cell.angle_alpha   90.00
_cell.angle_beta   90.00
_cell.angle_gamma   90.00
#
_symmetry.space_group_name_H-M   'P 1'
#
loop_
_entity.id
_entity.type
_entity.pdbx_description
1 polymer ?
#
loop_
_entity_poly.entity_id
_entity_poly.type
_entity_poly.pdbx_seq_one_letter_code
_entity_poly.pdbx_strand_id
1 'polypeptide(L)' 'MDGEVSISPAPTHSELAATMSTHREAVSREMSDLAKRGLIEKHGSRLLLHDVSALRALVDKKE' A
#
# COMPACT_ATOMS: atom_id res chain seq x y z
N MET A 1 9.26 2.78 18.43
CA MET A 1 8.06 3.42 17.86
C MET A 1 8.26 3.39 16.36
N ASP A 2 7.79 2.34 15.72
CA ASP A 2 7.70 2.27 14.26
C ASP A 2 6.77 3.41 13.84
N GLY A 3 7.37 4.48 13.34
CA GLY A 3 6.65 5.71 13.03
C GLY A 3 5.77 5.53 11.80
N GLU A 4 4.65 6.23 11.78
CA GLU A 4 3.85 6.40 10.57
C GLU A 4 4.72 7.03 9.46
N VAL A 5 4.68 6.44 8.26
CA VAL A 5 5.43 6.92 7.10
C VAL A 5 4.45 7.39 6.04
N SER A 6 4.79 8.46 5.31
CA SER A 6 3.99 8.91 4.17
C SER A 6 4.80 8.95 2.87
N ILE A 7 4.15 8.60 1.77
CA ILE A 7 4.67 8.66 0.41
C ILE A 7 3.93 9.80 -0.31
N SER A 8 4.68 10.76 -0.84
CA SER A 8 4.18 11.93 -1.56
C SER A 8 5.03 12.20 -2.81
N PRO A 9 4.44 12.24 -4.02
CA PRO A 9 3.06 11.92 -4.32
C PRO A 9 2.76 10.42 -4.15
N ALA A 10 1.53 10.09 -3.79
CA ALA A 10 1.04 8.73 -3.78
C ALA A 10 1.05 8.17 -5.20
N PRO A 11 1.68 7.01 -5.44
CA PRO A 11 1.62 6.38 -6.75
C PRO A 11 0.16 6.02 -7.08
N THR A 12 -0.20 6.18 -8.34
CA THR A 12 -1.49 5.73 -8.86
C THR A 12 -1.54 4.21 -8.93
N HIS A 13 -2.74 3.64 -8.93
CA HIS A 13 -2.91 2.19 -9.10
C HIS A 13 -2.32 1.70 -10.43
N SER A 14 -2.31 2.55 -11.47
CA SER A 14 -1.70 2.23 -12.76
C SER A 14 -0.18 2.18 -12.71
N GLU A 15 0.47 3.11 -11.99
CA GLU A 15 1.94 3.10 -11.81
C GLU A 15 2.40 1.89 -10.99
N LEU A 16 1.67 1.57 -9.93
CA LEU A 16 1.91 0.36 -9.14
C LEU A 16 1.74 -0.90 -10.00
N ALA A 17 0.68 -0.95 -10.81
CA ALA A 17 0.42 -2.09 -11.68
C ALA A 17 1.51 -2.27 -12.75
N ALA A 18 1.97 -1.18 -13.35
CA ALA A 18 3.06 -1.18 -14.32
C ALA A 18 4.37 -1.68 -13.69
N THR A 19 4.67 -1.24 -12.45
CA THR A 19 5.86 -1.68 -11.71
C THR A 19 5.84 -3.17 -11.41
N MET A 20 4.66 -3.74 -11.14
CA MET A 20 4.48 -5.14 -10.76
C MET A 20 4.06 -6.04 -11.93
N SER A 21 4.08 -5.54 -13.17
CA SER A 21 3.60 -6.24 -14.37
C SER A 21 2.22 -6.90 -14.19
N THR A 22 1.29 -6.19 -13.56
CA THR A 22 -0.07 -6.64 -13.25
C THR A 22 -1.12 -5.66 -13.78
N HIS A 23 -2.38 -5.85 -13.39
CA HIS A 23 -3.49 -4.99 -13.78
C HIS A 23 -3.92 -4.03 -12.65
N ARG A 24 -4.38 -2.84 -13.04
CA ARG A 24 -4.90 -1.80 -12.12
C ARG A 24 -5.94 -2.33 -11.15
N GLU A 25 -6.81 -3.23 -11.59
CA GLU A 25 -7.89 -3.81 -10.76
C GLU A 25 -7.34 -4.67 -9.62
N ALA A 26 -6.31 -5.49 -9.90
CA ALA A 26 -5.64 -6.28 -8.87
C ALA A 26 -5.00 -5.37 -7.81
N VAL A 27 -4.27 -4.34 -8.24
CA VAL A 27 -3.69 -3.35 -7.32
C VAL A 27 -4.76 -2.64 -6.52
N SER A 28 -5.83 -2.17 -7.16
CA SER A 28 -6.92 -1.47 -6.49
C SER A 28 -7.57 -2.35 -5.41
N ARG A 29 -7.73 -3.64 -5.69
CA ARG A 29 -8.26 -4.62 -4.74
C ARG A 29 -7.35 -4.78 -3.52
N GLU A 30 -6.06 -5.00 -3.72
CA GLU A 30 -5.10 -5.19 -2.62
C GLU A 30 -4.92 -3.90 -1.81
N MET A 31 -4.83 -2.74 -2.46
CA MET A 31 -4.80 -1.44 -1.78
C MET A 31 -6.06 -1.21 -0.93
N SER A 32 -7.23 -1.61 -1.43
CA SER A 32 -8.49 -1.52 -0.66
C SER A 32 -8.49 -2.48 0.53
N ASP A 33 -7.93 -3.68 0.39
CA ASP A 33 -7.80 -4.63 1.49
C ASP A 33 -6.87 -4.10 2.59
N LEU A 34 -5.70 -3.60 2.21
CA LEU A 34 -4.75 -2.99 3.15
C LEU A 34 -5.35 -1.79 3.87
N ALA A 35 -6.15 -0.96 3.18
CA ALA A 35 -6.84 0.17 3.79
C ALA A 35 -7.93 -0.28 4.76
N LYS A 36 -8.74 -1.30 4.41
CA LYS A 36 -9.74 -1.90 5.31
C LYS A 36 -9.12 -2.48 6.57
N ARG A 37 -7.89 -2.98 6.47
CA ARG A 37 -7.11 -3.50 7.60
C ARG A 37 -6.45 -2.41 8.44
N GLY A 38 -6.61 -1.14 8.08
CA GLY A 38 -6.03 0.00 8.79
C GLY A 38 -4.51 0.10 8.68
N LEU A 39 -3.90 -0.56 7.69
CA LEU A 39 -2.45 -0.56 7.51
C LEU A 39 -1.96 0.62 6.66
N ILE A 40 -2.83 1.09 5.77
CA ILE A 40 -2.56 2.23 4.89
C ILE A 40 -3.77 3.15 4.82
N GLU A 41 -3.52 4.41 4.51
CA GLU A 41 -4.57 5.38 4.24
C GLU A 41 -4.17 6.32 3.10
N LYS A 42 -5.09 6.63 2.19
CA LYS A 42 -4.83 7.57 1.12
C LYS A 42 -5.45 8.93 1.45
N HIS A 43 -4.61 9.92 1.71
CA HIS A 43 -5.00 11.32 1.90
C HIS A 43 -4.64 12.16 0.69
N GLY A 44 -5.59 12.36 -0.22
CA GLY A 44 -5.39 13.17 -1.43
C GLY A 44 -4.26 12.62 -2.30
N SER A 45 -3.17 13.39 -2.43
CA SER A 45 -1.96 13.01 -3.15
C SER A 45 -0.92 12.32 -2.26
N ARG A 46 -1.27 11.88 -1.05
CA ARG A 46 -0.37 11.18 -0.12
C ARG A 46 -0.89 9.80 0.22
N LEU A 47 0.03 8.86 0.39
CA LEU A 47 -0.25 7.51 0.90
C LEU A 47 0.43 7.38 2.25
N LEU A 48 -0.34 7.21 3.31
CA LEU A 48 0.13 6.97 4.66
C LEU A 48 0.24 5.46 4.91
N LEU A 49 1.28 5.08 5.61
CA LEU A 49 1.60 3.73 6.06
C LEU A 49 1.62 3.79 7.58
N HIS A 50 0.56 3.30 8.22
CA HIS A 50 0.41 3.40 9.68
C HIS A 50 1.36 2.45 10.41
N ASP A 51 1.64 1.29 9.83
CA ASP A 51 2.53 0.28 10.42
C ASP A 51 3.35 -0.42 9.34
N VAL A 52 4.57 0.09 9.12
CA VAL A 52 5.53 -0.47 8.15
C VAL A 52 5.98 -1.88 8.56
N SER A 53 6.04 -2.15 9.86
CA SER A 53 6.45 -3.45 10.38
C SER A 53 5.38 -4.52 10.13
N ALA A 54 4.11 -4.19 10.32
CA ALA A 54 2.99 -5.06 9.93
C ALA A 54 2.92 -5.29 8.42
N LEU A 55 3.17 -4.25 7.61
CA LEU A 55 3.25 -4.38 6.15
C LEU A 55 4.40 -5.30 5.71
N ARG A 56 5.57 -5.23 6.35
CA ARG A 56 6.69 -6.16 6.09
C ARG A 56 6.33 -7.59 6.45
N ALA A 57 5.69 -7.81 7.60
CA ALA A 57 5.27 -9.14 8.03
C ALA A 57 4.29 -9.82 7.05
N LEU A 58 3.53 -9.05 6.26
CA LEU A 58 2.68 -9.58 5.20
C LEU A 58 3.45 -10.11 3.98
N VAL A 59 4.60 -9.49 3.68
CA VAL A 59 5.47 -9.93 2.57
C VAL A 59 6.22 -11.19 2.97
N ASP A 60 6.74 -11.24 4.20
CA ASP A 60 7.41 -12.42 4.77
C ASP A 60 6.48 -13.64 4.89
N LYS A 61 5.17 -13.43 5.04
CA LYS A 61 4.18 -14.51 5.16
C LYS A 61 3.74 -15.15 3.83
N LYS A 62 4.34 -14.79 2.69
CA LYS A 62 4.08 -15.48 1.43
C LYS A 62 5.00 -16.70 1.27
N GLU A 63 4.54 -17.84 1.78
CA GLU A 63 4.85 -19.18 1.25
C GLU A 63 3.61 -19.71 0.50
#